data_AF-A0A3B0KGE2-F1
#
_entry.id   AF-A0A3B0KGE2-F1
#
_cell.length_a   1.000
_cell.length_b   1.000
_cell.length_c   1.000
_cell.angle_alpha   90.00
_cell.angle_beta   90.00
_cell.angle_gamma   90.00
#
_symmetry.space_group_name_H-M   'P 1'
#
loop_
_entity.id
_entity.type
_entity.pdbx_description
1 polymer ?
#
loop_
_entity_poly.entity_id
_entity_poly.type
_entity_poly.pdbx_seq_one_letter_code
_entity_poly.pdbx_strand_id
1 'polypeptide(L)'
;MQKPAQTNLETQNNPEAGGETNIKRFPRELIFLCVFLLMTVALAAGYSYWMMAHAPMNSNKNLHILDRSEWQGEPPSSKPEHLKLPISNVIISHTATEGCETEEICIYRMQTIQGFHMKSLGWLDIGYNFLVGGDGQIYVGRGWHHQGQHVRGYNAVSISIAFIGTFVNVEPPVRQVEAAKRLMTEGVRLHKLHPDYHIFAHRQLSPTESPGQRLFELIKHWPRWTQDVTELRLLGNATLKFVTRAYWLAQPAGRALPSLQLPVESVRFESTVSPACSTQAECVFRVRLLQTFHIESSGYTDINYNFVIAGDTNIYEGRGWDQSCESEQDHNATTNELVVGFVGATASNKKLALELIQQGIKWGHISKNYTLTDNAT
;
A
#
# COMPACT_ATOMS: atom_id res chain seq x y z
N MET A 1 -5.89 32.46 88.76
CA MET A 1 -6.54 31.32 88.08
C MET A 1 -6.78 31.68 86.62
N GLN A 2 -6.51 30.74 85.71
CA GLN A 2 -6.46 30.83 84.24
C GLN A 2 -7.60 31.59 83.55
N LYS A 3 -7.29 32.29 82.44
CA LYS A 3 -7.48 31.79 81.06
C LYS A 3 -6.89 32.76 80.01
N PRO A 4 -6.47 32.25 78.82
CA PRO A 4 -5.69 33.00 77.84
C PRO A 4 -6.56 33.70 76.77
N ALA A 5 -6.03 34.77 76.17
CA ALA A 5 -6.71 35.61 75.19
C ALA A 5 -6.31 35.26 73.75
N GLN A 6 -7.33 35.09 72.90
CA GLN A 6 -7.23 35.11 71.44
C GLN A 6 -7.15 36.58 70.97
N THR A 7 -6.27 36.85 70.01
CA THR A 7 -6.08 38.18 69.41
C THR A 7 -6.94 38.31 68.17
N ASN A 8 -7.81 39.32 68.17
CA ASN A 8 -8.69 39.71 67.07
C ASN A 8 -8.01 40.72 66.14
N LEU A 9 -8.44 40.67 64.87
CA LEU A 9 -8.24 41.66 63.82
C LEU A 9 -8.60 43.09 64.27
N GLU A 10 -7.77 44.06 63.91
CA GLU A 10 -8.13 45.48 63.86
C GLU A 10 -7.97 46.02 62.44
N THR A 11 -9.07 46.59 61.94
CA THR A 11 -9.19 47.55 60.84
C THR A 11 -9.19 48.97 61.38
N GLN A 12 -8.46 49.92 60.78
CA GLN A 12 -8.65 51.40 60.76
C GLN A 12 -7.55 51.99 59.83
N ASN A 13 -7.63 53.09 59.07
CA ASN A 13 -8.59 54.17 58.79
C ASN A 13 -8.12 54.96 57.51
N ASN A 14 -9.08 55.64 56.85
CA ASN A 14 -9.10 56.67 55.76
C ASN A 14 -7.98 57.77 55.74
N PRO A 15 -7.85 58.70 54.72
CA PRO A 15 -8.83 59.22 53.72
C PRO A 15 -8.32 59.54 52.27
N GLU A 16 -9.25 59.99 51.41
CA GLU A 16 -9.11 60.46 50.02
C GLU A 16 -8.16 61.67 49.79
N ALA A 17 -7.44 61.67 48.66
CA ALA A 17 -7.00 62.87 47.93
C ALA A 17 -6.70 62.52 46.46
N GLY A 18 -7.23 63.31 45.53
CA GLY A 18 -7.16 63.08 44.09
C GLY A 18 -5.73 63.07 43.52
N GLY A 19 -5.48 62.17 42.59
CA GLY A 19 -4.24 62.08 41.82
C GLY A 19 -4.53 61.62 40.39
N GLU A 20 -4.22 62.49 39.44
CA GLU A 20 -4.30 62.25 38.00
C GLU A 20 -3.61 60.94 37.60
N THR A 21 -4.29 60.10 36.82
CA THR A 21 -3.73 58.87 36.26
C THR A 21 -2.75 59.22 35.13
N ASN A 22 -1.45 59.26 35.46
CA ASN A 22 -0.37 59.44 34.50
C ASN A 22 -0.14 58.12 33.72
N ILE A 23 -0.92 57.91 32.66
CA ILE A 23 -0.65 56.83 31.69
C ILE A 23 0.64 57.23 30.94
N LYS A 24 1.77 56.63 31.33
CA LYS A 24 3.04 56.76 30.60
C LYS A 24 2.84 56.27 29.16
N ARG A 25 2.64 57.21 28.24
CA ARG A 25 2.57 56.98 26.80
C ARG A 25 3.90 56.38 26.36
N PHE A 26 3.92 55.10 26.00
CA PHE A 26 5.12 54.48 25.44
C PHE A 26 5.62 55.33 24.26
N PRO A 27 6.91 55.71 24.23
CA PRO A 27 7.43 56.55 23.16
C PRO A 27 7.22 55.81 21.83
N ARG A 28 6.61 56.49 20.86
CA ARG A 28 6.32 55.93 19.53
C ARG A 28 7.53 55.23 18.92
N GLU A 29 8.73 55.74 19.20
CA GLU A 29 10.01 55.17 18.77
C GLU A 29 10.23 53.73 19.25
N LEU A 30 9.84 53.38 20.47
CA LEU A 30 9.99 52.01 20.98
C LEU A 30 9.02 51.04 20.29
N ILE A 31 7.82 51.52 19.94
CA ILE A 31 6.84 50.74 19.16
C ILE A 31 7.39 50.49 17.75
N PHE A 32 7.95 51.52 17.10
CA PHE A 32 8.58 51.36 15.79
C PHE A 32 9.77 50.40 15.83
N LEU A 33 10.58 50.45 16.89
CA LEU A 33 11.73 49.57 17.06
C LEU A 33 11.30 48.11 17.26
N CYS A 34 10.27 47.84 18.06
CA CYS A 34 9.71 46.49 18.22
C CYS A 34 9.08 45.97 16.92
N VAL A 35 8.34 46.79 16.18
CA VAL A 35 7.74 46.39 14.88
C VAL A 35 8.83 46.09 13.86
N PHE A 36 9.87 46.90 13.78
CA PHE A 36 11.01 46.65 12.91
C PHE A 36 11.71 45.33 13.27
N LEU A 37 11.94 45.09 14.55
CA LEU A 37 12.57 43.86 15.03
C LEU A 37 11.73 42.62 14.67
N LEU A 38 10.42 42.66 14.90
CA LEU A 38 9.51 41.58 14.54
C LEU A 38 9.47 41.31 13.03
N MET A 39 9.49 42.37 12.20
CA MET A 39 9.58 42.24 10.75
C MET A 39 10.89 41.59 10.31
N THR A 40 12.02 41.97 10.91
CA THR A 40 13.31 41.33 10.59
C THR A 40 13.35 39.86 10.98
N VAL A 41 12.80 39.48 12.14
CA VAL A 41 12.69 38.07 12.56
C VAL A 41 11.77 37.28 11.63
N ALA A 42 10.62 37.84 11.26
CA ALA A 42 9.69 37.18 10.33
C ALA A 42 10.31 37.00 8.94
N LEU A 43 11.03 38.01 8.42
CA LEU A 43 11.75 37.91 7.17
C LEU A 43 12.90 36.90 7.23
N ALA A 44 13.65 36.87 8.33
CA ALA A 44 14.73 35.90 8.54
C ALA A 44 14.19 34.47 8.66
N ALA A 45 13.08 34.27 9.36
CA ALA A 45 12.40 32.98 9.48
C ALA A 45 11.80 32.52 8.14
N GLY A 46 11.15 33.43 7.41
CA GLY A 46 10.62 33.19 6.07
C GLY A 46 11.72 32.87 5.07
N TYR A 47 12.83 33.60 5.11
CA TYR A 47 14.01 33.32 4.29
C TYR A 47 14.68 32.00 4.66
N SER A 48 14.77 31.67 5.95
CA SER A 48 15.30 30.38 6.42
C SER A 48 14.41 29.22 6.00
N TYR A 49 13.09 29.38 6.09
CA TYR A 49 12.12 28.40 5.60
C TYR A 49 12.21 28.24 4.07
N TRP A 50 12.29 29.35 3.34
CA TRP A 50 12.47 29.34 1.89
C TRP A 50 13.78 28.67 1.49
N MET A 51 14.89 28.97 2.17
CA MET A 51 16.19 28.31 1.99
C MET A 51 16.15 26.83 2.35
N MET A 52 15.41 26.39 3.37
CA MET A 52 15.25 24.97 3.67
C MET A 52 14.39 24.24 2.64
N ALA A 53 13.35 24.90 2.10
CA ALA A 53 12.47 24.35 1.08
C ALA A 53 13.11 24.33 -0.32
N HIS A 54 14.04 25.25 -0.60
CA HIS A 54 14.66 25.46 -1.93
C HIS A 54 16.18 25.31 -1.92
N ALA A 55 16.78 24.81 -0.83
CA ALA A 55 18.19 24.48 -0.81
C ALA A 55 18.46 23.52 -1.98
N PRO A 56 19.30 23.88 -2.96
CA PRO A 56 19.70 22.93 -3.99
C PRO A 56 20.44 21.81 -3.27
N MET A 57 19.84 20.61 -3.23
CA MET A 57 20.50 19.43 -2.70
C MET A 57 21.81 19.28 -3.46
N ASN A 58 22.90 19.40 -2.73
CA ASN A 58 24.25 19.31 -3.25
C ASN A 58 24.37 18.01 -4.06
N SER A 59 24.49 18.13 -5.39
CA SER A 59 24.53 17.05 -6.39
C SER A 59 25.76 16.14 -6.26
N ASN A 60 26.51 16.25 -5.16
CA ASN A 60 27.84 15.66 -4.99
C ASN A 60 27.96 14.74 -3.76
N LYS A 61 26.86 14.31 -3.15
CA LYS A 61 26.88 13.11 -2.31
C LYS A 61 26.75 11.89 -3.22
N ASN A 62 27.84 11.13 -3.36
CA ASN A 62 27.86 9.83 -4.00
C ASN A 62 26.71 8.97 -3.48
N LEU A 63 26.10 8.20 -4.38
CA LEU A 63 25.09 7.21 -4.02
C LEU A 63 25.73 6.20 -3.06
N HIS A 64 25.31 6.19 -1.79
CA HIS A 64 25.81 5.23 -0.81
C HIS A 64 24.96 3.96 -0.87
N ILE A 65 25.56 2.89 -1.39
CA ILE A 65 24.96 1.56 -1.51
C ILE A 65 25.69 0.66 -0.52
N LEU A 66 25.01 0.24 0.53
CA LEU A 66 25.54 -0.64 1.56
C LEU A 66 25.38 -2.10 1.11
N ASP A 67 26.50 -2.75 0.89
CA ASP A 67 26.58 -4.17 0.61
C ASP A 67 26.18 -5.01 1.83
N ARG A 68 25.89 -6.28 1.59
CA ARG A 68 25.45 -7.24 2.61
C ARG A 68 26.33 -7.29 3.85
N SER A 69 27.64 -7.23 3.65
CA SER A 69 28.61 -7.24 4.75
C SER A 69 28.51 -6.00 5.63
N GLU A 70 28.13 -4.85 5.07
CA GLU A 70 28.08 -3.58 5.78
C GLU A 70 26.86 -3.49 6.70
N TRP A 71 25.71 -4.03 6.28
CA TRP A 71 24.54 -4.18 7.15
C TRP A 71 24.49 -5.52 7.92
N GLN A 72 25.59 -6.29 7.87
CA GLN A 72 25.76 -7.55 8.60
C GLN A 72 24.65 -8.58 8.30
N GLY A 73 24.27 -8.70 7.03
CA GLY A 73 23.24 -9.64 6.59
C GLY A 73 23.72 -11.09 6.58
N GLU A 74 22.82 -12.02 6.95
CA GLU A 74 23.07 -13.46 6.84
C GLU A 74 23.29 -13.86 5.37
N PRO A 75 24.14 -14.82 5.04
CA PRO A 75 24.26 -15.31 3.66
C PRO A 75 22.96 -16.05 3.22
N PRO A 76 22.66 -16.11 1.91
CA PRO A 76 21.54 -16.92 1.42
C PRO A 76 21.64 -18.39 1.87
N SER A 77 20.52 -19.01 2.24
CA SER A 77 20.49 -20.40 2.71
C SER A 77 20.81 -21.43 1.63
N SER A 78 20.72 -21.07 0.36
CA SER A 78 21.12 -21.92 -0.77
C SER A 78 21.57 -21.06 -1.97
N LYS A 79 22.03 -21.70 -3.04
CA LYS A 79 22.50 -21.00 -4.24
C LYS A 79 21.35 -20.23 -4.91
N PRO A 80 21.41 -18.88 -4.96
CA PRO A 80 20.37 -18.08 -5.59
C PRO A 80 20.40 -18.25 -7.12
N GLU A 81 19.23 -18.17 -7.75
CA GLU A 81 19.11 -18.16 -9.20
C GLU A 81 19.56 -16.81 -9.79
N HIS A 82 20.14 -16.85 -10.99
CA HIS A 82 20.62 -15.65 -11.67
C HIS A 82 19.56 -14.99 -12.55
N LEU A 83 19.64 -13.67 -12.65
CA LEU A 83 18.87 -12.87 -13.62
C LEU A 83 19.58 -12.85 -14.98
N LYS A 84 18.78 -12.82 -16.05
CA LYS A 84 19.28 -12.53 -17.41
C LYS A 84 19.30 -11.01 -17.59
N LEU A 85 20.49 -10.43 -17.56
CA LEU A 85 20.70 -8.98 -17.70
C LEU A 85 20.80 -8.56 -19.18
N PRO A 86 20.44 -7.31 -19.53
CA PRO A 86 19.84 -6.29 -18.66
C PRO A 86 18.34 -6.55 -18.40
N ILE A 87 17.87 -6.15 -17.22
CA ILE A 87 16.45 -6.29 -16.84
C ILE A 87 15.64 -5.07 -17.31
N SER A 88 14.44 -5.33 -17.84
CA SER A 88 13.56 -4.29 -18.38
C SER A 88 12.40 -3.90 -17.46
N ASN A 89 12.29 -4.50 -16.27
CA ASN A 89 11.19 -4.26 -15.34
C ASN A 89 11.70 -3.97 -13.92
N VAL A 90 11.24 -2.87 -13.35
CA VAL A 90 11.46 -2.52 -11.94
C VAL A 90 10.14 -2.55 -11.20
N ILE A 91 10.06 -3.28 -10.09
CA ILE A 91 8.88 -3.36 -9.25
C ILE A 91 9.14 -2.62 -7.93
N ILE A 92 8.36 -1.58 -7.69
CA ILE A 92 8.38 -0.78 -6.47
C ILE A 92 7.42 -1.39 -5.44
N SER A 93 7.94 -1.59 -4.24
CA SER A 93 7.22 -2.12 -3.07
C SER A 93 7.49 -1.23 -1.86
N HIS A 94 6.69 -1.39 -0.81
CA HIS A 94 7.08 -1.04 0.55
C HIS A 94 7.30 -2.31 1.37
N THR A 95 7.95 -2.20 2.52
CA THR A 95 8.18 -3.33 3.43
C THR A 95 7.00 -3.59 4.38
N ALA A 96 6.07 -2.64 4.50
CA ALA A 96 4.98 -2.65 5.50
C ALA A 96 5.51 -2.75 6.94
N THR A 97 6.72 -2.25 7.17
CA THR A 97 7.32 -2.12 8.51
C THR A 97 7.19 -0.68 8.99
N GLU A 98 7.65 -0.43 10.22
CA GLU A 98 8.05 0.92 10.62
C GLU A 98 9.20 1.42 9.73
N GLY A 99 9.28 2.74 9.58
CA GLY A 99 10.40 3.39 8.88
C GLY A 99 11.72 3.30 9.65
N CYS A 100 12.74 3.94 9.09
CA CYS A 100 14.05 4.07 9.71
C CYS A 100 14.68 5.40 9.28
N GLU A 101 15.18 6.19 10.22
CA GLU A 101 15.66 7.57 9.95
C GLU A 101 17.19 7.70 10.06
N THR A 102 17.85 6.69 10.63
CA THR A 102 19.30 6.60 10.79
C THR A 102 19.81 5.26 10.25
N GLU A 103 21.09 5.22 9.87
CA GLU A 103 21.72 4.02 9.32
C GLU A 103 21.59 2.81 10.25
N GLU A 104 21.86 2.98 11.54
CA GLU A 104 21.75 1.92 12.55
C GLU A 104 20.34 1.31 12.60
N ILE A 105 19.31 2.16 12.60
CA ILE A 105 17.93 1.69 12.62
C ILE A 105 17.60 1.00 11.29
N CYS A 106 18.07 1.52 10.16
CA CYS A 106 17.83 0.89 8.86
C CYS A 106 18.55 -0.46 8.72
N ILE A 107 19.77 -0.61 9.26
CA ILE A 107 20.48 -1.90 9.37
C ILE A 107 19.66 -2.88 10.22
N TYR A 108 19.16 -2.43 11.37
CA TYR A 108 18.28 -3.26 12.21
C TYR A 108 17.00 -3.69 11.46
N ARG A 109 16.39 -2.80 10.67
CA ARG A 109 15.23 -3.14 9.82
C ARG A 109 15.60 -4.17 8.77
N MET A 110 16.73 -4.01 8.09
CA MET A 110 17.24 -4.97 7.11
C MET A 110 17.37 -6.37 7.70
N GLN A 111 18.01 -6.50 8.85
CA GLN A 111 18.19 -7.76 9.56
C GLN A 111 16.85 -8.37 9.99
N THR A 112 15.93 -7.55 10.49
CA THR A 112 14.59 -8.00 10.90
C THR A 112 13.79 -8.53 9.70
N ILE A 113 13.80 -7.80 8.58
CA ILE A 113 13.11 -8.20 7.34
C ILE A 113 13.72 -9.49 6.78
N GLN A 114 15.05 -9.58 6.74
CA GLN A 114 15.73 -10.80 6.31
C GLN A 114 15.39 -11.99 7.22
N GLY A 115 15.48 -11.80 8.54
CA GLY A 115 15.18 -12.82 9.52
C GLY A 115 13.74 -13.34 9.39
N PHE A 116 12.76 -12.44 9.20
CA PHE A 116 11.38 -12.84 8.94
C PHE A 116 11.24 -13.66 7.65
N HIS A 117 11.82 -13.19 6.54
CA HIS A 117 11.75 -13.91 5.27
C HIS A 117 12.38 -15.31 5.36
N MET A 118 13.56 -15.44 5.97
CA MET A 118 14.27 -16.72 6.04
C MET A 118 13.69 -17.65 7.11
N LYS A 119 13.46 -17.15 8.33
CA LYS A 119 13.10 -17.99 9.49
C LYS A 119 11.60 -18.24 9.59
N SER A 120 10.75 -17.28 9.19
CA SER A 120 9.29 -17.41 9.29
C SER A 120 8.65 -17.85 7.98
N LEU A 121 9.14 -17.37 6.83
CA LEU A 121 8.58 -17.75 5.52
C LEU A 121 9.37 -18.87 4.82
N GLY A 122 10.51 -19.28 5.35
CA GLY A 122 11.36 -20.32 4.77
C GLY A 122 11.99 -19.92 3.44
N TRP A 123 12.14 -18.62 3.18
CA TRP A 123 12.75 -18.13 1.94
C TRP A 123 14.26 -18.28 1.97
N LEU A 124 14.87 -18.34 0.79
CA LEU A 124 16.32 -18.50 0.66
C LEU A 124 17.10 -17.31 1.20
N ASP A 125 16.51 -16.13 1.13
CA ASP A 125 17.11 -14.84 1.50
C ASP A 125 16.01 -13.77 1.57
N ILE A 126 16.35 -12.55 1.98
CA ILE A 126 15.51 -11.36 1.88
C ILE A 126 14.87 -11.27 0.48
N GLY A 127 13.55 -11.07 0.40
CA GLY A 127 12.82 -11.18 -0.87
C GLY A 127 13.14 -10.09 -1.90
N TYR A 128 13.71 -8.96 -1.48
CA TYR A 128 13.93 -7.81 -2.35
C TYR A 128 15.36 -7.77 -2.92
N ASN A 129 15.54 -7.22 -4.11
CA ASN A 129 16.86 -6.97 -4.69
C ASN A 129 17.56 -5.82 -3.98
N PHE A 130 16.84 -4.71 -3.78
CA PHE A 130 17.31 -3.54 -3.05
C PHE A 130 16.24 -3.02 -2.11
N LEU A 131 16.68 -2.47 -0.99
CA LEU A 131 15.83 -1.73 -0.08
C LEU A 131 16.36 -0.31 0.07
N VAL A 132 15.47 0.66 0.23
CA VAL A 132 15.85 2.05 0.41
C VAL A 132 15.40 2.49 1.80
N GLY A 133 16.34 2.93 2.62
CA GLY A 133 16.09 3.38 3.98
C GLY A 133 15.49 4.77 4.02
N GLY A 134 14.71 5.07 5.06
CA GLY A 134 14.19 6.42 5.27
C GLY A 134 15.31 7.43 5.55
N ASP A 135 16.53 6.97 5.87
CA ASP A 135 17.79 7.73 5.95
C ASP A 135 18.35 8.17 4.58
N GLY A 136 17.79 7.68 3.48
CA GLY A 136 18.21 7.99 2.11
C GLY A 136 19.34 7.10 1.57
N GLN A 137 19.63 5.98 2.23
CA GLN A 137 20.65 5.03 1.80
C GLN A 137 20.02 3.83 1.09
N ILE A 138 20.82 3.13 0.29
CA ILE A 138 20.39 1.89 -0.38
C ILE A 138 21.07 0.72 0.28
N TYR A 139 20.30 -0.31 0.57
CA TYR A 139 20.75 -1.55 1.17
C TYR A 139 20.61 -2.68 0.15
N VAL A 140 21.71 -3.37 -0.11
CA VAL A 140 21.74 -4.50 -1.04
C VAL A 140 21.08 -5.70 -0.37
N GLY A 141 19.91 -6.10 -0.88
CA GLY A 141 19.30 -7.39 -0.60
C GLY A 141 19.94 -8.46 -1.49
N ARG A 142 19.18 -8.96 -2.47
CA ARG A 142 19.71 -9.93 -3.47
C ARG A 142 20.58 -9.29 -4.56
N GLY A 143 20.57 -7.96 -4.66
CA GLY A 143 21.38 -7.19 -5.59
C GLY A 143 20.98 -7.36 -7.07
N TRP A 144 21.87 -6.95 -7.97
CA TRP A 144 21.61 -6.88 -9.41
C TRP A 144 21.57 -8.24 -10.12
N HIS A 145 22.26 -9.25 -9.58
CA HIS A 145 22.59 -10.46 -10.33
C HIS A 145 21.66 -11.64 -10.06
N HIS A 146 20.82 -11.55 -9.03
CA HIS A 146 20.06 -12.67 -8.51
C HIS A 146 18.56 -12.39 -8.50
N GLN A 147 17.77 -13.43 -8.73
CA GLN A 147 16.32 -13.31 -8.74
C GLN A 147 15.79 -12.98 -7.34
N GLY A 148 14.82 -12.07 -7.31
CA GLY A 148 14.05 -11.75 -6.12
C GLY A 148 13.15 -12.89 -5.63
N GLN A 149 12.42 -12.62 -4.55
CA GLN A 149 11.26 -13.38 -4.11
C GLN A 149 10.17 -12.40 -3.65
N HIS A 150 9.97 -11.35 -4.44
CA HIS A 150 9.12 -10.19 -4.13
C HIS A 150 7.72 -10.29 -4.73
N VAL A 151 7.59 -10.81 -5.96
CA VAL A 151 6.28 -11.01 -6.61
C VAL A 151 6.29 -12.34 -7.36
N ARG A 152 5.42 -13.26 -6.94
CA ARG A 152 5.28 -14.58 -7.57
C ARG A 152 5.02 -14.44 -9.07
N GLY A 153 5.81 -15.14 -9.89
CA GLY A 153 5.73 -15.10 -11.35
C GLY A 153 6.63 -14.06 -12.03
N TYR A 154 7.13 -13.05 -11.29
CA TYR A 154 7.87 -11.93 -11.89
C TYR A 154 9.34 -11.83 -11.43
N ASN A 155 9.75 -12.67 -10.49
CA ASN A 155 11.10 -12.65 -9.90
C ASN A 155 12.23 -12.80 -10.92
N ALA A 156 12.03 -13.60 -11.97
CA ALA A 156 13.04 -13.88 -13.01
C ALA A 156 13.20 -12.76 -14.05
N VAL A 157 12.24 -11.83 -14.10
CA VAL A 157 12.15 -10.80 -15.15
C VAL A 157 12.15 -9.38 -14.59
N SER A 158 12.40 -9.21 -13.30
CA SER A 158 12.33 -7.90 -12.64
C SER A 158 13.36 -7.72 -11.53
N ILE A 159 13.70 -6.44 -11.27
CA ILE A 159 14.41 -6.00 -10.08
C ILE A 159 13.41 -5.36 -9.13
N SER A 160 13.43 -5.75 -7.86
CA SER A 160 12.63 -5.08 -6.82
C SER A 160 13.39 -4.01 -6.07
N ILE A 161 12.71 -2.89 -5.85
CA ILE A 161 13.17 -1.82 -4.96
C ILE A 161 12.08 -1.62 -3.91
N ALA A 162 12.36 -2.02 -2.67
CA ALA A 162 11.43 -1.87 -1.55
C ALA A 162 11.78 -0.67 -0.67
N PHE A 163 10.82 0.19 -0.44
CA PHE A 163 10.97 1.31 0.49
C PHE A 163 10.73 0.79 1.92
N ILE A 164 11.72 0.96 2.80
CA ILE A 164 11.59 0.58 4.22
C ILE A 164 10.58 1.52 4.88
N GLY A 165 9.43 0.99 5.27
CA GLY A 165 8.32 1.74 5.87
C GLY A 165 6.95 1.31 5.38
N THR A 166 5.93 2.07 5.78
CA THR A 166 4.53 1.89 5.39
C THR A 166 3.96 3.20 4.85
N PHE A 167 3.73 3.26 3.53
CA PHE A 167 3.35 4.49 2.83
C PHE A 167 1.88 4.52 2.39
N VAL A 168 0.99 3.95 3.21
CA VAL A 168 -0.46 3.99 2.96
C VAL A 168 -0.99 5.40 3.18
N ASN A 169 -0.69 6.00 4.33
CA ASN A 169 -1.23 7.31 4.70
C ASN A 169 -0.17 8.42 4.71
N VAL A 170 1.12 8.05 4.67
CA VAL A 170 2.26 8.95 4.79
C VAL A 170 3.14 8.83 3.55
N GLU A 171 3.65 9.95 3.06
CA GLU A 171 4.60 9.97 1.94
C GLU A 171 6.00 9.53 2.39
N PRO A 172 6.75 8.85 1.51
CA PRO A 172 8.16 8.56 1.79
C PRO A 172 8.99 9.85 1.89
N PRO A 173 10.01 9.91 2.76
CA PRO A 173 10.96 11.01 2.78
C PRO A 173 11.56 11.27 1.40
N VAL A 174 11.73 12.55 1.03
CA VAL A 174 12.26 12.96 -0.28
C VAL A 174 13.61 12.31 -0.59
N ARG A 175 14.48 12.19 0.42
CA ARG A 175 15.80 11.53 0.28
C ARG A 175 15.69 10.03 -0.06
N GLN A 176 14.67 9.34 0.44
CA GLN A 176 14.40 7.93 0.12
C GLN A 176 13.94 7.78 -1.33
N VAL A 177 13.04 8.68 -1.80
CA VAL A 177 12.61 8.73 -3.21
C VAL A 177 13.79 9.00 -4.15
N GLU A 178 14.62 9.97 -3.81
CA GLU A 178 15.77 10.37 -4.62
C GLU A 178 16.82 9.25 -4.69
N ALA A 179 17.07 8.54 -3.59
CA ALA A 179 17.97 7.38 -3.56
C ALA A 179 17.47 6.28 -4.50
N ALA A 180 16.17 5.96 -4.51
CA ALA A 180 15.60 4.98 -5.43
C ALA A 180 15.79 5.39 -6.92
N LYS A 181 15.59 6.66 -7.24
CA LYS A 181 15.81 7.19 -8.60
C LYS A 181 17.28 7.08 -9.02
N ARG A 182 18.21 7.46 -8.13
CA ARG A 182 19.65 7.34 -8.37
C ARG A 182 20.08 5.89 -8.54
N LEU A 183 19.52 4.96 -7.77
CA LEU A 183 19.76 3.52 -7.93
C LEU A 183 19.36 3.03 -9.33
N MET A 184 18.21 3.45 -9.84
CA MET A 184 17.78 3.06 -11.18
C MET A 184 18.66 3.67 -12.27
N THR A 185 19.06 4.94 -12.13
CA THR A 185 20.02 5.58 -13.03
C THR A 185 21.37 4.83 -13.04
N GLU A 186 21.85 4.45 -11.86
CA GLU A 186 23.07 3.67 -11.71
C GLU A 186 22.94 2.27 -12.32
N GLY A 187 21.76 1.64 -12.18
CA GLY A 187 21.45 0.37 -12.83
C GLY A 187 21.55 0.43 -14.35
N VAL A 188 21.11 1.54 -14.97
CA VAL A 188 21.28 1.76 -16.43
C VAL A 188 22.76 1.97 -16.77
N ARG A 189 23.47 2.82 -16.02
CA ARG A 189 24.92 3.08 -16.22
C ARG A 189 25.75 1.80 -16.15
N LEU A 190 25.41 0.90 -15.23
CA LEU A 190 26.05 -0.39 -15.02
C LEU A 190 25.57 -1.50 -15.97
N HIS A 191 24.70 -1.19 -16.95
CA HIS A 191 24.08 -2.16 -17.86
C HIS A 191 23.32 -3.30 -17.15
N LYS A 192 22.81 -3.04 -15.94
CA LYS A 192 21.96 -3.96 -15.18
C LYS A 192 20.49 -3.77 -15.51
N LEU A 193 20.08 -2.53 -15.76
CA LEU A 193 18.76 -2.17 -16.26
C LEU A 193 18.85 -1.77 -17.73
N HIS A 194 17.86 -2.17 -18.52
CA HIS A 194 17.74 -1.76 -19.91
C HIS A 194 17.51 -0.24 -19.97
N PRO A 195 18.11 0.51 -20.91
CA PRO A 195 17.88 1.96 -21.03
C PRO A 195 16.44 2.37 -21.27
N ASP A 196 15.53 1.45 -21.60
CA ASP A 196 14.07 1.63 -21.75
C ASP A 196 13.26 0.76 -20.77
N TYR A 197 13.80 0.50 -19.57
CA TYR A 197 13.06 -0.24 -18.53
C TYR A 197 11.75 0.46 -18.14
N HIS A 198 10.80 -0.32 -17.64
CA HIS A 198 9.50 0.13 -17.12
C HIS A 198 9.42 0.01 -15.60
N ILE A 199 8.65 0.90 -14.97
CA ILE A 199 8.39 0.94 -13.54
C ILE A 199 6.96 0.50 -13.26
N PHE A 200 6.83 -0.47 -12.37
CA PHE A 200 5.57 -1.03 -11.89
C PHE A 200 5.48 -0.93 -10.38
N ALA A 201 4.25 -0.91 -9.87
CA ALA A 201 3.91 -1.05 -8.47
C ALA A 201 3.54 -2.51 -8.17
N HIS A 202 3.90 -3.02 -7.00
CA HIS A 202 3.54 -4.38 -6.58
C HIS A 202 2.02 -4.66 -6.73
N ARG A 203 1.15 -3.73 -6.32
CA ARG A 203 -0.33 -3.82 -6.47
C ARG A 203 -0.86 -3.98 -7.90
N GLN A 204 -0.08 -3.63 -8.92
CA GLN A 204 -0.48 -3.87 -10.32
C GLN A 204 -0.40 -5.35 -10.69
N LEU A 205 0.43 -6.13 -9.99
CA LEU A 205 0.82 -7.49 -10.34
C LEU A 205 0.28 -8.55 -9.37
N SER A 206 0.04 -8.15 -8.11
CA SER A 206 -0.45 -9.01 -7.04
C SER A 206 -1.55 -8.29 -6.26
N PRO A 207 -2.53 -9.01 -5.69
CA PRO A 207 -3.50 -8.42 -4.76
C PRO A 207 -2.80 -8.03 -3.46
N THR A 208 -2.20 -6.84 -3.42
CA THR A 208 -1.57 -6.27 -2.22
C THR A 208 -1.77 -4.75 -2.19
N GLU A 209 -1.73 -4.16 -0.99
CA GLU A 209 -1.63 -2.71 -0.81
C GLU A 209 -0.24 -2.16 -1.16
N SER A 210 0.81 -2.98 -1.25
CA SER A 210 2.15 -2.50 -1.57
C SER A 210 2.19 -1.81 -2.94
N PRO A 211 2.83 -0.63 -3.12
CA PRO A 211 3.78 0.04 -2.22
C PRO A 211 3.14 1.04 -1.23
N GLY A 212 1.84 0.98 -1.00
CA GLY A 212 1.07 1.95 -0.23
C GLY A 212 0.55 3.10 -1.10
N GLN A 213 -0.59 3.68 -0.71
CA GLN A 213 -1.31 4.64 -1.53
C GLN A 213 -0.49 5.90 -1.87
N ARG A 214 0.18 6.50 -0.87
CA ARG A 214 0.98 7.72 -1.08
C ARG A 214 2.18 7.49 -2.00
N LEU A 215 2.91 6.40 -1.79
CA LEU A 215 4.03 6.05 -2.66
C LEU A 215 3.54 5.66 -4.07
N PHE A 216 2.40 4.97 -4.19
CA PHE A 216 1.80 4.65 -5.47
C PHE A 216 1.41 5.90 -6.28
N GLU A 217 0.75 6.87 -5.65
CA GLU A 217 0.42 8.16 -6.27
C GLU A 217 1.67 8.91 -6.73
N LEU A 218 2.74 8.86 -5.93
CA LEU A 218 4.01 9.50 -6.24
C LEU A 218 4.71 8.85 -7.45
N ILE A 219 4.82 7.52 -7.50
CA ILE A 219 5.53 6.83 -8.60
C ILE A 219 4.81 6.91 -9.94
N LYS A 220 3.49 7.16 -9.96
CA LYS A 220 2.74 7.40 -11.21
C LYS A 220 3.27 8.59 -12.02
N HIS A 221 3.97 9.51 -11.35
CA HIS A 221 4.56 10.70 -11.98
C HIS A 221 6.04 10.50 -12.35
N TRP A 222 6.61 9.32 -12.12
CA TRP A 222 8.00 9.05 -12.46
C TRP A 222 8.16 8.80 -13.97
N PRO A 223 9.31 9.15 -14.55
CA PRO A 223 9.63 8.71 -15.89
C PRO A 223 9.61 7.18 -15.93
N ARG A 224 9.11 6.60 -17.02
CA ARG A 224 8.99 5.15 -17.25
C ARG A 224 7.96 4.42 -16.40
N TRP A 225 7.13 5.14 -15.64
CA TRP A 225 5.92 4.56 -15.09
C TRP A 225 5.00 4.06 -16.22
N THR A 226 4.46 2.86 -16.08
CA THR A 226 3.42 2.35 -16.98
C THR A 226 2.22 1.83 -16.20
N GLN A 227 1.02 2.18 -16.69
CA GLN A 227 -0.21 1.59 -16.20
C GLN A 227 -0.52 0.25 -16.89
N ASP A 228 -0.01 0.05 -18.10
CA ASP A 228 -0.18 -1.18 -18.86
C ASP A 228 0.79 -2.24 -18.36
N VAL A 229 0.23 -3.34 -17.85
CA VAL A 229 0.96 -4.49 -17.32
C VAL A 229 0.81 -5.73 -18.20
N THR A 230 0.21 -5.60 -19.39
CA THR A 230 -0.18 -6.71 -20.25
C THR A 230 1.03 -7.57 -20.63
N GLU A 231 2.08 -6.96 -21.17
CA GLU A 231 3.32 -7.67 -21.54
C GLU A 231 3.96 -8.36 -20.33
N LEU A 232 4.03 -7.66 -19.20
CA LEU A 232 4.64 -8.22 -17.99
C LEU A 232 3.84 -9.42 -17.46
N ARG A 233 2.50 -9.33 -17.42
CA ARG A 233 1.61 -10.42 -17.01
C ARG A 233 1.72 -11.65 -17.90
N LEU A 234 1.90 -11.46 -19.21
CA LEU A 234 2.14 -12.55 -20.16
C LEU A 234 3.44 -13.29 -19.84
N LEU A 235 4.51 -12.57 -19.48
CA LEU A 235 5.78 -13.19 -19.05
C LEU A 235 5.62 -14.00 -17.75
N GLY A 236 4.76 -13.54 -16.83
CA GLY A 236 4.51 -14.18 -15.54
C GLY A 236 3.46 -15.31 -15.56
N ASN A 237 2.86 -15.60 -16.72
CA ASN A 237 1.73 -16.54 -16.86
C ASN A 237 0.56 -16.25 -15.89
N ALA A 238 0.36 -14.98 -15.53
CA ALA A 238 -0.62 -14.54 -14.53
C ALA A 238 -1.46 -13.37 -15.08
N THR A 239 -2.56 -13.70 -15.75
CA THR A 239 -3.44 -12.72 -16.41
C THR A 239 -4.39 -12.01 -15.42
N LEU A 240 -4.84 -12.72 -14.38
CA LEU A 240 -5.85 -12.26 -13.42
C LEU A 240 -5.30 -12.23 -11.98
N LYS A 241 -5.75 -11.24 -11.19
CA LYS A 241 -5.41 -11.09 -9.77
C LYS A 241 -6.53 -11.66 -8.88
N PHE A 242 -6.35 -12.90 -8.41
CA PHE A 242 -7.28 -13.53 -7.49
C PHE A 242 -6.92 -13.24 -6.02
N VAL A 243 -7.88 -12.73 -5.26
CA VAL A 243 -7.83 -12.63 -3.80
C VAL A 243 -8.53 -13.86 -3.25
N THR A 244 -7.76 -14.83 -2.77
CA THR A 244 -8.31 -16.07 -2.21
C THR A 244 -9.09 -15.80 -0.93
N ARG A 245 -9.98 -16.73 -0.58
CA ARG A 245 -10.76 -16.70 0.67
C ARG A 245 -9.92 -16.41 1.92
N ALA A 246 -8.76 -17.04 2.03
CA ALA A 246 -7.86 -16.82 3.17
C ALA A 246 -7.33 -15.37 3.22
N TYR A 247 -7.07 -14.74 2.07
CA TYR A 247 -6.48 -13.42 1.98
C TYR A 247 -7.46 -12.31 2.39
N TRP A 248 -8.76 -12.48 2.11
CA TRP A 248 -9.79 -11.55 2.58
C TRP A 248 -10.45 -11.97 3.90
N LEU A 249 -9.88 -12.96 4.60
CA LEU A 249 -10.37 -13.47 5.89
C LEU A 249 -11.83 -13.93 5.84
N ALA A 250 -12.16 -14.70 4.80
CA ALA A 250 -13.48 -15.29 4.64
C ALA A 250 -13.86 -16.13 5.84
N GLN A 251 -15.09 -15.94 6.32
CA GLN A 251 -15.70 -16.88 7.25
C GLN A 251 -15.88 -18.24 6.56
N PRO A 252 -15.78 -19.36 7.27
CA PRO A 252 -16.15 -20.66 6.71
C PRO A 252 -17.65 -20.67 6.39
N ALA A 253 -18.04 -21.44 5.38
CA ALA A 253 -19.44 -21.67 5.08
C ALA A 253 -20.14 -22.35 6.28
N GLY A 254 -21.38 -21.96 6.59
CA GLY A 254 -22.13 -22.50 7.73
C GLY A 254 -22.49 -24.00 7.57
N ARG A 255 -22.60 -24.47 6.32
CA ARG A 255 -22.78 -25.87 5.94
C ARG A 255 -22.02 -26.16 4.64
N ALA A 256 -21.92 -27.44 4.28
CA ALA A 256 -21.31 -27.84 3.01
C ALA A 256 -22.05 -27.19 1.83
N LEU A 257 -21.30 -26.57 0.94
CA LEU A 257 -21.85 -25.94 -0.25
C LEU A 257 -22.17 -27.01 -1.31
N PRO A 258 -23.27 -26.83 -2.07
CA PRO A 258 -23.62 -27.73 -3.15
C PRO A 258 -22.71 -27.52 -4.36
N SER A 259 -22.26 -28.60 -4.98
CA SER A 259 -21.38 -28.54 -6.15
C SER A 259 -22.06 -27.94 -7.37
N LEU A 260 -21.30 -27.19 -8.15
CA LEU A 260 -21.70 -26.64 -9.44
C LEU A 260 -21.44 -27.67 -10.56
N GLN A 261 -22.36 -27.83 -11.51
CA GLN A 261 -22.16 -28.76 -12.62
C GLN A 261 -21.29 -28.08 -13.69
N LEU A 262 -20.11 -28.65 -13.93
CA LEU A 262 -19.15 -28.14 -14.90
C LEU A 262 -19.20 -28.96 -16.21
N PRO A 263 -18.97 -28.33 -17.38
CA PRO A 263 -18.80 -26.89 -17.58
C PRO A 263 -20.13 -26.14 -17.43
N VAL A 264 -20.11 -24.98 -16.78
CA VAL A 264 -21.31 -24.17 -16.56
C VAL A 264 -21.77 -23.57 -17.88
N GLU A 265 -23.09 -23.58 -18.13
CA GLU A 265 -23.70 -23.04 -19.35
C GLU A 265 -24.33 -21.65 -19.14
N SER A 266 -24.53 -21.19 -17.90
CA SER A 266 -25.03 -19.86 -17.60
C SER A 266 -24.11 -19.07 -16.68
N VAL A 267 -23.92 -17.79 -16.98
CA VAL A 267 -23.15 -16.84 -16.16
C VAL A 267 -24.02 -15.61 -15.90
N ARG A 268 -24.05 -15.13 -14.66
CA ARG A 268 -24.82 -13.95 -14.26
C ARG A 268 -23.94 -12.89 -13.64
N PHE A 269 -24.13 -11.64 -14.07
CA PHE A 269 -23.49 -10.48 -13.48
C PHE A 269 -24.49 -9.75 -12.59
N GLU A 270 -24.09 -9.42 -11.36
CA GLU A 270 -24.95 -8.73 -10.39
C GLU A 270 -24.24 -7.57 -9.69
N SER A 271 -24.89 -6.42 -9.63
CA SER A 271 -24.42 -5.32 -8.77
C SER A 271 -24.69 -5.66 -7.30
N THR A 272 -23.66 -5.55 -6.46
CA THR A 272 -23.81 -5.76 -5.01
C THR A 272 -24.45 -4.56 -4.34
N VAL A 273 -25.13 -4.77 -3.21
CA VAL A 273 -25.71 -3.70 -2.37
C VAL A 273 -24.63 -3.11 -1.45
N SER A 274 -23.52 -2.66 -2.03
CA SER A 274 -22.37 -2.16 -1.28
C SER A 274 -21.79 -0.90 -1.93
N PRO A 275 -21.35 0.11 -1.14
CA PRO A 275 -20.64 1.26 -1.69
C PRO A 275 -19.40 0.84 -2.48
N ALA A 276 -19.06 1.63 -3.50
CA ALA A 276 -17.82 1.43 -4.24
C ALA A 276 -16.59 1.50 -3.32
N CYS A 277 -15.50 0.90 -3.77
CA CYS A 277 -14.22 0.90 -3.09
C CYS A 277 -13.08 1.13 -4.08
N SER A 278 -11.95 1.62 -3.60
CA SER A 278 -10.81 1.98 -4.47
C SER A 278 -9.47 1.39 -4.04
N THR A 279 -9.32 1.11 -2.74
CA THR A 279 -8.13 0.45 -2.19
C THR A 279 -8.44 -1.01 -1.89
N GLN A 280 -7.42 -1.87 -1.88
CA GLN A 280 -7.60 -3.27 -1.54
C GLN A 280 -8.12 -3.44 -0.11
N ALA A 281 -7.63 -2.65 0.86
CA ALA A 281 -8.11 -2.70 2.23
C ALA A 281 -9.60 -2.35 2.33
N GLU A 282 -10.03 -1.31 1.61
CA GLU A 282 -11.45 -0.95 1.52
C GLU A 282 -12.26 -2.05 0.85
N CYS A 283 -11.80 -2.56 -0.30
CA CYS A 283 -12.51 -3.60 -1.04
C CYS A 283 -12.60 -4.93 -0.28
N VAL A 284 -11.53 -5.34 0.43
CA VAL A 284 -11.57 -6.49 1.37
C VAL A 284 -12.64 -6.27 2.43
N PHE A 285 -12.71 -5.08 3.02
CA PHE A 285 -13.75 -4.76 4.01
C PHE A 285 -15.16 -4.85 3.40
N ARG A 286 -15.38 -4.34 2.17
CA ARG A 286 -16.67 -4.45 1.46
C ARG A 286 -17.07 -5.91 1.22
N VAL A 287 -16.15 -6.75 0.76
CA VAL A 287 -16.42 -8.17 0.47
C VAL A 287 -16.72 -8.94 1.76
N ARG A 288 -16.01 -8.65 2.86
CA ARG A 288 -16.30 -9.23 4.17
C ARG A 288 -17.70 -8.85 4.67
N LEU A 289 -18.06 -7.57 4.57
CA LEU A 289 -19.39 -7.11 4.97
C LEU A 289 -20.49 -7.75 4.12
N LEU A 290 -20.23 -7.94 2.83
CA LEU A 290 -21.14 -8.63 1.91
C LEU A 290 -21.36 -10.10 2.31
N GLN A 291 -20.31 -10.81 2.70
CA GLN A 291 -20.43 -12.17 3.24
C GLN A 291 -21.26 -12.17 4.54
N THR A 292 -20.97 -11.27 5.48
CA THR A 292 -21.72 -11.15 6.73
C THR A 292 -23.19 -10.86 6.47
N PHE A 293 -23.51 -9.93 5.57
CA PHE A 293 -24.88 -9.62 5.18
C PHE A 293 -25.61 -10.83 4.61
N HIS A 294 -24.97 -11.56 3.69
CA HIS A 294 -25.55 -12.78 3.11
C HIS A 294 -25.87 -13.85 4.16
N ILE A 295 -24.97 -14.07 5.12
CA ILE A 295 -25.15 -15.08 6.16
C ILE A 295 -26.20 -14.63 7.19
N GLU A 296 -26.03 -13.44 7.75
CA GLU A 296 -26.80 -13.00 8.92
C GLU A 296 -28.14 -12.38 8.54
N SER A 297 -28.22 -11.66 7.42
CA SER A 297 -29.42 -10.92 7.00
C SER A 297 -30.23 -11.65 5.94
N SER A 298 -29.56 -12.28 4.96
CA SER A 298 -30.23 -13.01 3.87
C SER A 298 -30.40 -14.51 4.13
N GLY A 299 -29.79 -15.06 5.19
CA GLY A 299 -29.92 -16.48 5.54
C GLY A 299 -29.21 -17.45 4.59
N TYR A 300 -28.28 -16.97 3.75
CA TYR A 300 -27.46 -17.83 2.90
C TYR A 300 -26.41 -18.59 3.72
N THR A 301 -25.94 -19.70 3.17
CA THR A 301 -24.92 -20.53 3.81
C THR A 301 -23.54 -19.86 3.87
N ASP A 302 -23.26 -19.03 2.87
CA ASP A 302 -22.00 -18.32 2.65
C ASP A 302 -22.29 -17.12 1.72
N ILE A 303 -21.27 -16.33 1.39
CA ILE A 303 -21.35 -15.32 0.33
C ILE A 303 -21.97 -15.94 -0.93
N ASN A 304 -23.13 -15.44 -1.37
CA ASN A 304 -23.87 -15.98 -2.50
C ASN A 304 -23.36 -15.49 -3.88
N TYR A 305 -22.03 -15.49 -4.03
CA TYR A 305 -21.34 -15.16 -5.27
C TYR A 305 -20.19 -16.14 -5.49
N ASN A 306 -19.98 -16.61 -6.72
CA ASN A 306 -18.80 -17.40 -7.08
C ASN A 306 -17.54 -16.54 -7.01
N PHE A 307 -17.62 -15.35 -7.61
CA PHE A 307 -16.56 -14.35 -7.61
C PHE A 307 -17.14 -12.97 -7.35
N VAL A 308 -16.37 -12.09 -6.71
CA VAL A 308 -16.72 -10.68 -6.55
C VAL A 308 -15.61 -9.83 -7.15
N ILE A 309 -15.96 -8.94 -8.07
CA ILE A 309 -15.03 -7.98 -8.66
C ILE A 309 -15.24 -6.63 -8.01
N ALA A 310 -14.16 -6.05 -7.49
CA ALA A 310 -14.19 -4.79 -6.78
C ALA A 310 -13.43 -3.67 -7.51
N GLY A 311 -13.57 -2.43 -7.05
CA GLY A 311 -12.98 -1.26 -7.71
C GLY A 311 -11.46 -1.19 -7.67
N ASP A 312 -10.80 -2.01 -6.86
CA ASP A 312 -9.34 -2.17 -6.81
C ASP A 312 -8.77 -3.07 -7.93
N THR A 313 -9.61 -3.49 -8.89
CA THR A 313 -9.29 -4.36 -10.04
C THR A 313 -8.82 -5.78 -9.65
N ASN A 314 -9.23 -6.26 -8.48
CA ASN A 314 -9.01 -7.62 -8.06
C ASN A 314 -10.30 -8.47 -8.18
N ILE A 315 -10.11 -9.79 -8.31
CA ILE A 315 -11.18 -10.79 -8.32
C ILE A 315 -11.13 -11.52 -6.98
N TYR A 316 -12.13 -11.29 -6.14
CA TYR A 316 -12.28 -11.95 -4.86
C TYR A 316 -12.97 -13.28 -5.05
N GLU A 317 -12.32 -14.35 -4.60
CA GLU A 317 -12.91 -15.68 -4.60
C GLU A 317 -13.98 -15.76 -3.51
N GLY A 318 -15.24 -15.89 -3.92
CA GLY A 318 -16.36 -16.21 -3.04
C GLY A 318 -16.47 -17.73 -2.91
N ARG A 319 -17.50 -18.31 -3.52
CA ARG A 319 -17.68 -19.77 -3.58
C ARG A 319 -16.73 -20.47 -4.57
N GLY A 320 -16.08 -19.72 -5.46
CA GLY A 320 -15.12 -20.24 -6.43
C GLY A 320 -15.79 -20.95 -7.61
N TRP A 321 -15.03 -21.79 -8.33
CA TRP A 321 -15.49 -22.44 -9.56
C TRP A 321 -16.42 -23.64 -9.32
N ASP A 322 -16.26 -24.33 -8.19
CA ASP A 322 -16.82 -25.68 -8.02
C ASP A 322 -18.12 -25.70 -7.23
N GLN A 323 -18.57 -24.56 -6.71
CA GLN A 323 -19.67 -24.47 -5.75
C GLN A 323 -20.78 -23.56 -6.29
N SER A 324 -22.04 -23.99 -6.14
CA SER A 324 -23.20 -23.27 -6.65
C SER A 324 -23.72 -22.20 -5.67
N CYS A 325 -24.43 -21.21 -6.23
CA CYS A 325 -25.16 -20.21 -5.47
C CYS A 325 -26.58 -20.69 -5.15
N GLU A 326 -27.10 -20.24 -4.01
CA GLU A 326 -28.46 -20.48 -3.53
C GLU A 326 -29.45 -19.52 -4.22
N SER A 327 -30.68 -19.97 -4.48
CA SER A 327 -31.75 -19.11 -5.02
C SER A 327 -32.29 -18.14 -3.96
N GLU A 328 -32.71 -16.94 -4.38
CA GLU A 328 -33.37 -15.96 -3.50
C GLU A 328 -34.74 -16.44 -2.99
N GLN A 329 -35.44 -17.25 -3.79
CA GLN A 329 -36.81 -17.69 -3.50
C GLN A 329 -36.85 -18.93 -2.61
N ASP A 330 -35.84 -19.79 -2.75
CA ASP A 330 -35.67 -21.01 -1.96
C ASP A 330 -34.18 -21.23 -1.70
N HIS A 331 -33.74 -20.96 -0.47
CA HIS A 331 -32.35 -21.12 -0.05
C HIS A 331 -31.88 -22.59 -0.03
N ASN A 332 -32.76 -23.57 -0.27
CA ASN A 332 -32.37 -24.95 -0.51
C ASN A 332 -32.29 -25.29 -2.00
N ALA A 333 -32.83 -24.45 -2.88
CA ALA A 333 -32.69 -24.60 -4.32
C ALA A 333 -31.35 -24.02 -4.79
N THR A 334 -30.66 -24.78 -5.63
CA THR A 334 -29.37 -24.40 -6.20
C THR A 334 -29.56 -23.93 -7.63
N THR A 335 -28.76 -22.96 -8.03
CA THR A 335 -28.71 -22.49 -9.41
C THR A 335 -27.48 -23.07 -10.08
N ASN A 336 -27.64 -23.70 -11.25
CA ASN A 336 -26.50 -24.17 -12.05
C ASN A 336 -25.93 -23.03 -12.90
N GLU A 337 -25.55 -21.95 -12.23
CA GLU A 337 -25.10 -20.70 -12.84
C GLU A 337 -23.91 -20.15 -12.05
N LEU A 338 -22.94 -19.60 -12.78
CA LEU A 338 -21.80 -18.90 -12.19
C LEU A 338 -22.17 -17.44 -11.95
N VAL A 339 -22.21 -17.01 -10.69
CA VAL A 339 -22.62 -15.65 -10.33
C VAL A 339 -21.40 -14.79 -10.00
N VAL A 340 -21.25 -13.68 -10.72
CA VAL A 340 -20.18 -12.69 -10.52
C VAL A 340 -20.79 -11.40 -9.95
N GLY A 341 -20.46 -11.10 -8.69
CA GLY A 341 -20.88 -9.87 -8.02
C GLY A 341 -19.94 -8.69 -8.30
N PHE A 342 -20.48 -7.47 -8.34
CA PHE A 342 -19.71 -6.24 -8.55
C PHE A 342 -19.85 -5.27 -7.37
N VAL A 343 -18.72 -4.90 -6.73
CA VAL A 343 -18.67 -3.82 -5.72
C VAL A 343 -18.34 -2.50 -6.43
N GLY A 344 -19.37 -1.69 -6.66
CA GLY A 344 -19.27 -0.44 -7.44
C GLY A 344 -18.99 -0.70 -8.91
N ALA A 345 -19.97 -1.27 -9.64
CA ALA A 345 -19.81 -1.69 -11.02
C ALA A 345 -19.28 -0.56 -11.94
N THR A 346 -18.18 -0.83 -12.63
CA THR A 346 -17.62 0.05 -13.67
C THR A 346 -17.39 -0.72 -14.97
N ALA A 347 -17.21 0.00 -16.08
CA ALA A 347 -16.81 -0.61 -17.36
C ALA A 347 -15.50 -1.42 -17.25
N SER A 348 -14.57 -0.99 -16.39
CA SER A 348 -13.33 -1.72 -16.12
C SER A 348 -13.60 -3.04 -15.40
N ASN A 349 -14.55 -3.07 -14.46
CA ASN A 349 -14.90 -4.32 -13.78
C ASN A 349 -15.57 -5.31 -14.73
N LYS A 350 -16.47 -4.84 -15.61
CA LYS A 350 -17.09 -5.70 -16.63
C LYS A 350 -16.06 -6.29 -17.59
N LYS A 351 -15.07 -5.51 -18.03
CA LYS A 351 -13.94 -6.03 -18.82
C LYS A 351 -13.20 -7.15 -18.09
N LEU A 352 -12.88 -6.94 -16.80
CA LEU A 352 -12.21 -7.95 -15.98
C LEU A 352 -13.07 -9.22 -15.80
N ALA A 353 -14.40 -9.08 -15.70
CA ALA A 353 -15.31 -10.21 -15.64
C ALA A 353 -15.32 -11.04 -16.94
N LEU A 354 -15.23 -10.38 -18.10
CA LEU A 354 -15.10 -11.07 -19.38
C LEU A 354 -13.77 -11.82 -19.49
N GLU A 355 -12.67 -11.25 -18.99
CA GLU A 355 -11.37 -11.93 -18.91
C GLU A 355 -11.43 -13.14 -17.96
N LEU A 356 -12.16 -13.04 -16.84
CA LEU A 356 -12.45 -14.15 -15.93
C LEU A 356 -13.20 -15.28 -16.64
N ILE A 357 -14.23 -14.95 -17.44
CA ILE A 357 -14.98 -15.93 -18.21
C ILE A 357 -14.07 -16.63 -19.23
N GLN A 358 -13.24 -15.89 -19.97
CA GLN A 358 -12.27 -16.47 -20.91
C GLN A 358 -11.30 -17.44 -20.21
N GLN A 359 -10.87 -17.09 -19.00
CA GLN A 359 -10.04 -17.96 -18.18
C GLN A 359 -10.79 -19.23 -17.75
N GLY A 360 -12.06 -19.09 -17.35
CA GLY A 360 -12.94 -20.22 -17.01
C GLY A 360 -13.16 -21.17 -18.19
N ILE A 361 -13.35 -20.63 -19.41
CA ILE A 361 -13.45 -21.43 -20.65
C ILE A 361 -12.14 -22.19 -20.91
N LYS A 362 -10.99 -21.52 -20.76
CA LYS A 362 -9.67 -22.14 -20.94
C LYS A 362 -9.43 -23.30 -19.98
N TRP A 363 -9.94 -23.20 -18.75
CA TRP A 363 -9.83 -24.23 -17.73
C TRP A 363 -10.94 -25.29 -17.78
N GLY A 364 -11.95 -25.14 -18.65
CA GLY A 364 -13.07 -26.08 -18.76
C GLY A 364 -14.14 -25.92 -17.69
N HIS A 365 -14.13 -24.83 -16.91
CA HIS A 365 -15.18 -24.52 -15.94
C HIS A 365 -16.43 -23.90 -16.60
N ILE A 366 -16.26 -23.21 -17.74
CA ILE A 366 -17.36 -22.56 -18.46
C ILE A 366 -17.46 -23.15 -19.86
N SER A 367 -18.68 -23.41 -20.33
CA SER A 367 -18.96 -23.91 -21.67
C SER A 367 -18.63 -22.85 -22.72
N LYS A 368 -18.18 -23.28 -23.90
CA LYS A 368 -17.95 -22.35 -25.04
C LYS A 368 -19.25 -21.70 -25.53
N ASN A 369 -20.39 -22.32 -25.29
CA ASN A 369 -21.71 -21.86 -25.71
C ASN A 369 -22.53 -21.28 -24.55
N TYR A 370 -21.86 -20.66 -23.57
CA TYR A 370 -22.53 -20.12 -22.39
C TYR A 370 -23.48 -18.96 -22.72
N THR A 371 -24.50 -18.77 -21.88
CA THR A 371 -25.36 -17.59 -21.87
C THR A 371 -24.92 -16.61 -20.78
N LEU A 372 -24.89 -15.31 -21.08
CA LEU A 372 -24.59 -14.26 -20.11
C LEU A 372 -25.83 -13.42 -19.81
N THR A 373 -26.22 -13.36 -18.55
CA THR A 373 -27.26 -12.45 -18.05
C THR A 373 -26.58 -11.29 -17.32
N ASP A 374 -26.69 -10.06 -17.84
CA ASP A 374 -26.10 -8.87 -17.24
C ASP A 374 -27.13 -8.04 -16.48
N ASN A 375 -27.22 -8.26 -15.17
CA ASN A 375 -28.04 -7.46 -14.25
C ASN A 375 -27.22 -6.40 -13.51
N ALA A 376 -25.95 -6.19 -13.87
CA ALA A 376 -25.09 -5.19 -13.24
C ALA A 376 -25.32 -3.83 -13.93
N THR A 377 -26.28 -3.06 -13.44
CA THR A 377 -26.50 -1.66 -13.86
C THR A 377 -25.61 -0.68 -13.12
#